data_AF-A0A524P0T2-F1
#
_entry.id   AF-A0A524P0T2-F1
#
_cell.length_a   1.000
_cell.length_b   1.000
_cell.length_c   1.000
_cell.angle_alpha   90.00
_cell.angle_beta   90.00
_cell.angle_gamma   90.00
#
_symmetry.space_group_name_H-M   'P 1'
#
loop_
_entity.id
_entity.type
_entity.pdbx_description
1 polymer ?
#
loop_
_entity_poly.entity_id
_entity_poly.type
_entity_poly.pdbx_seq_one_letter_code
_entity_poly.pdbx_strand_id
1 'polypeptide(L)'
;MIWPDLLGSPKYARYEHTLKIDTPPSFSRRIVLLSDTHISSGINSSFNSIMFRKGIGEISAIKDVDYIIHLGDLTHDGTYLEYEIALDMIRRINT
;
A
#
# COMPACT_ATOMS: atom_id res chain seq x y z
N MET A 1 -20.20 -15.00 15.64
CA MET A 1 -18.89 -14.36 15.83
C MET A 1 -19.11 -12.87 15.71
N ILE A 2 -19.02 -12.16 16.83
CA ILE A 2 -19.32 -10.72 16.92
C ILE A 2 -18.05 -9.99 16.46
N TRP A 3 -18.16 -9.25 15.36
CA TRP A 3 -17.07 -8.49 14.78
C TRP A 3 -16.78 -7.28 15.66
N PRO A 4 -15.56 -7.08 16.17
CA PRO A 4 -15.27 -5.88 16.92
C PRO A 4 -14.98 -4.76 15.94
N ASP A 5 -16.00 -3.94 15.67
CA ASP A 5 -15.87 -2.53 15.28
C ASP A 5 -15.22 -1.67 16.41
N LEU A 6 -14.43 -2.29 17.31
CA LEU A 6 -14.01 -1.80 18.63
C LEU A 6 -12.50 -1.62 18.80
N LEU A 7 -11.73 -1.70 17.72
CA LEU A 7 -10.39 -1.11 17.68
C LEU A 7 -10.40 -0.13 16.52
N GLY A 8 -10.86 1.09 16.80
CA GLY A 8 -10.79 2.18 15.83
C GLY A 8 -9.43 2.17 15.17
N SER A 9 -9.41 2.27 13.84
CA SER A 9 -8.19 2.27 13.02
C SER A 9 -7.09 3.02 13.76
N PRO A 10 -5.91 2.40 14.02
CA PRO A 10 -4.83 3.11 14.68
C PRO A 10 -4.62 4.46 14.01
N LYS A 11 -4.50 5.54 14.80
CA LYS A 11 -4.21 6.87 14.26
C LYS A 11 -2.89 6.77 13.50
N TYR A 12 -2.92 6.85 12.18
CA TYR A 12 -1.73 7.06 11.37
C TYR A 12 -1.61 8.56 11.09
N ALA A 13 -0.40 9.09 11.21
CA ALA A 13 -0.12 10.46 10.81
C ALA A 13 0.21 10.47 9.32
N ARG A 14 -0.56 11.22 8.53
CA ARG A 14 -0.23 11.49 7.15
C ARG A 14 0.83 12.59 7.11
N TYR A 15 1.97 12.28 6.52
CA TYR A 15 3.03 13.24 6.26
C TYR A 15 3.03 13.55 4.77
N GLU A 16 2.95 14.83 4.43
CA GLU A 16 2.98 15.28 3.05
C GLU A 16 4.07 16.34 2.92
N HIS A 17 4.96 16.14 1.96
CA HIS A 17 6.01 17.09 1.64
C HIS A 17 5.98 17.36 0.14
N THR A 18 5.74 18.62 -0.22
CA THR A 18 5.66 19.06 -1.61
C THR A 18 6.86 19.91 -1.93
N LEU A 19 7.67 19.43 -2.88
CA LEU A 19 8.78 20.19 -3.42
C LEU A 19 8.26 21.12 -4.51
N LYS A 20 8.57 22.42 -4.39
CA LYS A 20 8.28 23.39 -5.44
C LYS A 20 9.29 23.22 -6.57
N ILE A 21 8.80 23.24 -7.80
CA ILE A 21 9.62 23.20 -9.01
C ILE A 21 9.43 24.55 -9.69
N ASP A 22 10.53 25.28 -9.91
CA ASP A 22 10.48 26.66 -10.42
C ASP A 22 10.00 26.75 -11.88
N THR A 23 10.12 25.67 -12.63
CA THR A 23 9.64 25.59 -14.02
C THR A 23 8.94 24.25 -14.24
N PRO A 24 7.64 24.25 -14.59
CA PRO A 24 6.92 23.00 -14.83
C PRO A 24 7.48 22.29 -16.07
N PRO A 25 7.71 20.97 -16.00
CA PRO A 25 8.25 20.24 -17.13
C PRO A 25 7.24 20.16 -18.29
N SER A 26 7.75 20.12 -19.53
CA SER A 26 6.93 19.91 -20.73
C SER A 26 6.24 18.55 -20.77
N PHE A 27 6.69 17.63 -19.92
CA PHE A 27 6.17 16.28 -19.77
C PHE A 27 6.34 15.84 -18.33
N SER A 28 5.29 15.28 -17.73
CA SER A 28 5.32 14.73 -16.37
C SER A 28 4.80 13.31 -16.36
N ARG A 29 5.49 12.44 -15.62
CA ARG A 29 4.97 11.13 -15.20
C ARG A 29 4.63 11.17 -13.72
N ARG A 30 3.55 10.50 -13.33
CA ARG A 30 3.18 10.28 -11.93
C ARG A 30 3.50 8.85 -11.55
N ILE A 31 4.39 8.71 -10.58
CA ILE A 31 4.86 7.43 -10.08
C ILE A 31 4.48 7.34 -8.60
N VAL A 32 3.84 6.23 -8.21
CA VAL A 32 3.62 5.88 -6.81
C VAL A 32 4.65 4.83 -6.41
N LEU A 33 5.35 5.09 -5.31
CA LEU A 33 6.34 4.18 -4.74
C LEU A 33 5.80 3.59 -3.44
N LEU A 34 5.86 2.28 -3.32
CA LEU A 34 5.45 1.50 -2.14
C LEU A 34 6.61 0.62 -1.71
N SER A 35 6.71 0.28 -0.44
CA SER A 35 7.77 -0.60 0.07
C SER A 35 7.36 -1.15 1.43
N ASP A 36 8.09 -2.18 1.88
CA ASP A 36 8.12 -2.59 3.29
C ASP A 36 6.74 -3.00 3.83
N THR A 37 5.99 -3.71 2.99
CA THR A 37 4.61 -4.09 3.30
C THR A 37 4.56 -5.32 4.20
N HIS A 38 5.58 -6.19 4.12
CA HIS A 38 5.69 -7.42 4.90
C HIS A 38 4.37 -8.22 4.97
N ILE A 39 3.75 -8.47 3.80
CA ILE A 39 2.49 -9.20 3.68
C ILE A 39 2.69 -10.61 4.22
N SER A 40 1.74 -11.06 5.05
CA SER A 40 1.81 -12.36 5.68
C SER A 40 0.43 -12.94 5.98
N SER A 41 0.35 -14.26 6.03
CA SER A 41 -0.85 -15.05 6.31
C SER A 41 -0.86 -15.69 7.69
N GLY A 42 0.19 -15.50 8.48
CA GLY A 42 0.36 -16.18 9.76
C GLY A 42 -0.61 -15.67 10.83
N ILE A 43 -1.13 -16.59 11.66
CA ILE A 43 -1.94 -16.28 12.85
C ILE A 43 -1.20 -15.37 13.84
N ASN A 44 0.13 -15.38 13.83
CA ASN A 44 1.00 -14.56 14.69
C ASN A 44 1.65 -13.38 13.94
N SER A 45 1.18 -13.06 12.74
CA SER A 45 1.76 -11.97 11.95
C SER A 45 1.40 -10.60 12.53
N SER A 46 2.38 -9.68 12.57
CA SER A 46 2.13 -8.26 12.84
C SER A 46 1.50 -7.52 11.65
N PHE A 47 1.27 -8.21 10.53
CA PHE A 47 0.70 -7.61 9.33
C PHE A 47 -0.77 -7.23 9.54
N ASN A 48 -1.04 -5.92 9.53
CA ASN A 48 -2.40 -5.41 9.63
C ASN A 48 -3.05 -5.29 8.25
N SER A 49 -3.69 -6.38 7.81
CA SER A 49 -4.35 -6.44 6.50
C SER A 49 -5.45 -5.39 6.30
N ILE A 50 -6.07 -4.89 7.38
CA ILE A 50 -7.10 -3.83 7.31
C ILE A 50 -6.43 -2.50 6.97
N MET A 51 -5.33 -2.15 7.64
CA MET A 51 -4.59 -0.92 7.34
C MET A 51 -3.95 -0.96 5.96
N PHE A 52 -3.40 -2.11 5.57
CA PHE A 52 -2.88 -2.31 4.22
C PHE A 52 -3.96 -2.01 3.17
N ARG A 53 -5.15 -2.61 3.29
CA ARG A 53 -6.27 -2.35 2.36
C ARG A 53 -6.69 -0.88 2.33
N LYS A 54 -6.68 -0.18 3.47
CA LYS A 54 -6.97 1.25 3.52
C LYS A 54 -5.92 2.06 2.75
N GLY A 55 -4.63 1.78 2.97
CA GLY A 55 -3.54 2.41 2.22
C GLY A 55 -3.66 2.16 0.72
N ILE A 56 -3.94 0.93 0.31
CA ILE A 56 -4.24 0.60 -1.10
C ILE A 56 -5.43 1.41 -1.63
N GLY A 57 -6.50 1.56 -0.87
CA GLY A 57 -7.64 2.39 -1.25
C GLY A 57 -7.28 3.87 -1.46
N GLU A 58 -6.42 4.43 -0.61
CA GLU A 58 -5.93 5.80 -0.80
C GLU A 58 -5.06 5.93 -2.06
N ILE A 59 -4.20 4.95 -2.32
CA ILE A 59 -3.34 4.92 -3.51
C ILE A 59 -4.19 4.83 -4.78
N SER A 60 -5.19 3.95 -4.81
CA SER A 60 -6.09 3.79 -5.95
C SER A 60 -6.93 5.05 -6.23
N ALA A 61 -7.10 5.95 -5.25
CA ALA A 61 -7.78 7.22 -5.45
C ALA A 61 -6.90 8.29 -6.13
N ILE A 62 -5.59 8.07 -6.26
CA ILE A 62 -4.68 8.97 -6.95
C ILE A 62 -4.93 8.85 -8.46
N LYS A 63 -5.40 9.93 -9.09
CA LYS A 63 -5.66 9.96 -10.53
C LYS A 63 -4.36 9.99 -11.34
N ASP A 64 -4.45 9.63 -12.62
CA ASP A 64 -3.38 9.83 -13.62
C ASP A 64 -2.02 9.26 -13.22
N VAL A 65 -2.00 8.10 -12.53
CA VAL A 65 -0.78 7.39 -12.18
C VAL A 65 -0.31 6.56 -13.37
N ASP A 66 0.93 6.78 -13.81
CA ASP A 66 1.53 6.02 -14.91
C ASP A 66 2.15 4.71 -14.43
N TYR A 67 2.76 4.74 -13.23
CA TYR A 67 3.48 3.60 -12.68
C TYR A 67 3.27 3.48 -11.18
N ILE A 68 3.15 2.25 -10.72
CA ILE A 68 3.15 1.88 -9.32
C ILE A 68 4.27 0.87 -9.14
N ILE A 69 5.25 1.22 -8.31
CA ILE A 69 6.47 0.44 -8.14
C ILE A 69 6.57 0.05 -6.66
N HIS A 70 6.69 -1.25 -6.40
CA HIS A 70 7.01 -1.77 -5.08
C HIS A 70 8.52 -1.99 -4.96
N LEU A 71 9.16 -1.40 -3.94
CA LEU A 71 10.62 -1.28 -3.84
C LEU A 71 11.32 -2.40 -3.06
N GLY A 72 10.58 -3.32 -2.44
CA GLY A 72 11.15 -4.46 -1.71
C GLY A 72 10.32 -4.83 -0.50
N ASP A 73 10.70 -5.92 0.18
CA ASP A 73 10.05 -6.41 1.41
C ASP A 73 8.53 -6.55 1.27
N LEU A 74 8.13 -7.13 0.14
CA LEU A 74 6.73 -7.36 -0.21
C LEU A 74 6.07 -8.30 0.79
N THR A 75 6.72 -9.43 1.09
CA THR A 75 6.26 -10.50 1.97
C THR A 75 7.10 -10.54 3.24
N HIS A 76 6.55 -11.05 4.34
CA HIS A 76 7.30 -11.14 5.60
C HIS A 76 8.37 -12.23 5.56
N ASP A 77 7.99 -13.45 5.18
CA ASP A 77 8.83 -14.64 5.23
C ASP A 77 9.29 -15.10 3.84
N GLY A 78 8.71 -14.55 2.76
CA GLY A 78 9.06 -14.92 1.38
C GLY A 78 8.48 -16.26 0.94
N THR A 79 7.44 -16.74 1.63
CA THR A 79 6.82 -18.03 1.27
C THR A 79 5.97 -17.90 0.02
N TYR A 80 5.81 -19.01 -0.70
CA TYR A 80 4.96 -19.06 -1.90
C TYR A 80 3.51 -18.59 -1.60
N LEU A 81 2.93 -19.04 -0.48
CA LEU A 81 1.58 -18.64 -0.07
C LEU A 81 1.47 -17.13 0.18
N GLU A 82 2.49 -16.51 0.79
CA GLU A 82 2.50 -15.06 0.99
C GLU A 82 2.57 -14.29 -0.32
N TYR A 83 3.30 -14.80 -1.31
CA TYR A 83 3.30 -14.20 -2.65
C TYR A 83 1.95 -14.34 -3.36
N GLU A 84 1.24 -15.46 -3.22
CA GLU A 84 -0.12 -15.61 -3.75
C GLU A 84 -1.07 -14.58 -3.12
N ILE A 85 -1.00 -14.41 -1.80
CA ILE A 85 -1.81 -13.42 -1.08
C ILE A 85 -1.43 -12.00 -1.46
N ALA A 86 -0.13 -11.70 -1.56
CA ALA A 86 0.37 -10.40 -1.99
C ALA A 86 -0.15 -10.04 -3.39
N LEU A 87 -0.15 -11.01 -4.32
CA LEU A 87 -0.69 -10.83 -5.66
C LEU A 87 -2.18 -10.47 -5.63
N ASP A 88 -2.99 -11.19 -4.84
CA ASP A 88 -4.43 -10.91 -4.70
C ASP A 88 -4.73 -9.56 -4.03
N MET A 89 -3.85 -9.12 -3.13
CA MET A 89 -3.95 -7.83 -2.47
C MET A 89 -3.56 -6.67 -3.39
N ILE A 90 -2.46 -6.82 -4.14
CA ILE A 90 -1.90 -5.78 -5.01
C ILE A 90 -2.67 -5.64 -6.32
N ARG A 91 -3.26 -6.73 -6.85
CA ARG A 91 -4.08 -6.67 -8.08
C ARG A 91 -5.26 -5.69 -8.00
N ARG A 92 -5.67 -5.30 -6.79
CA ARG A 92 -6.73 -4.30 -6.54
C ARG A 92 -6.26 -2.86 -6.73
N ILE A 93 -4.96 -2.65 -6.84
CA ILE A 93 -4.39 -1.37 -7.26
C ILE A 93 -4.57 -1.29 -8.77
N ASN A 94 -5.19 -0.22 -9.28
CA ASN A 94 -5.52 0.03 -10.70
C ASN A 94 -6.78 -0.65 -11.31
N THR A 95 -7.80 -1.00 -10.50
CA THR A 95 -9.17 -1.27 -11.00
C THR A 95 -10.15 -0.18 -10.64
#